data_AF-A0A9C9XQ71-F1
#
_entry.id   AF-A0A9C9XQ71-F1
#
_cell.length_a   1.000
_cell.length_b   1.000
_cell.length_c   1.000
_cell.angle_alpha   90.00
_cell.angle_beta   90.00
_cell.angle_gamma   90.00
#
_symmetry.space_group_name_H-M   'P 1'
#
loop_
_entity.id
_entity.type
_entity.pdbx_description
1 polymer ?
#
loop_
_entity_poly.entity_id
_entity_poly.type
_entity_poly.pdbx_seq_one_letter_code
_entity_poly.pdbx_strand_id
1 'polypeptide(L)'
;EIIRDITAQRKLEKERMERVKLQGVVEMAGAVAHEINSPLFAALGTAQLLEEDAADAEVARDLATIVRNLKAISQLTRKMTSMTGFKSRHYIGDTRIVDMSD
;
A
#
# COMPACT_ATOMS: atom_id res chain seq x y z
N GLU A 1 18.42 -34.24 36.42
CA GLU A 1 18.32 -32.97 35.66
C GLU A 1 16.87 -32.82 35.22
N ILE A 2 16.19 -31.75 35.62
CA ILE A 2 14.77 -31.54 35.24
C ILE A 2 14.77 -30.79 33.91
N ILE A 3 14.47 -31.47 32.82
CA ILE A 3 14.24 -30.84 31.52
C ILE A 3 12.91 -30.10 31.62
N ARG A 4 12.97 -28.77 31.69
CA ARG A 4 11.77 -27.93 31.68
C ARG A 4 11.30 -27.81 30.24
N ASP A 5 10.12 -28.34 29.93
CA ASP A 5 9.53 -28.19 28.60
C ASP A 5 9.18 -26.72 28.35
N ILE A 6 10.00 -26.05 27.52
CA ILE A 6 9.85 -24.65 27.12
C ILE A 6 9.16 -24.49 25.76
N THR A 7 8.63 -25.57 25.18
CA THR A 7 8.07 -25.57 23.82
C THR A 7 6.90 -24.60 23.70
N ALA A 8 5.98 -24.61 24.68
CA ALA A 8 4.83 -23.72 24.71
C ALA A 8 5.24 -22.24 24.85
N GLN A 9 6.23 -21.96 25.70
CA GLN A 9 6.72 -20.60 25.94
C GLN A 9 7.41 -20.02 24.70
N ARG A 10 8.27 -20.80 24.05
CA ARG A 10 8.91 -20.42 22.78
C ARG A 10 7.90 -20.18 21.66
N LYS A 11 6.84 -20.98 21.58
CA LYS A 11 5.76 -20.80 20.59
C LYS A 11 5.02 -19.47 20.82
N LEU A 12 4.64 -19.17 22.06
CA LEU A 12 3.98 -17.91 22.42
C LEU A 12 4.84 -16.67 22.12
N GLU A 13 6.14 -16.74 22.44
CA GLU A 13 7.09 -15.67 22.12
C GLU A 13 7.20 -15.45 20.60
N LYS A 14 7.29 -16.53 19.81
CA LYS A 14 7.32 -16.45 18.35
C LYS A 14 6.05 -15.81 17.78
N GLU A 15 4.88 -16.26 18.20
CA GLU A 15 3.60 -15.68 17.75
C GLU A 15 3.48 -14.19 18.16
N ARG A 16 3.97 -13.82 19.35
CA ARG A 16 4.01 -12.41 19.77
C ARG A 16 4.91 -11.58 18.86
N MET A 17 6.10 -12.06 18.52
CA MET A 17 7.01 -11.36 17.61
C MET A 17 6.40 -11.21 16.21
N GLU A 18 5.75 -12.25 15.69
CA GLU A 18 5.07 -12.20 14.39
C GLU A 18 3.93 -11.17 14.38
N ARG A 19 3.14 -11.09 15.46
CA ARG A 19 2.09 -10.07 15.62
C ARG A 19 2.63 -8.64 15.62
N VAL A 20 3.70 -8.38 16.38
CA VAL A 20 4.34 -7.05 16.42
C VAL A 20 4.87 -6.65 15.05
N LYS A 21 5.52 -7.59 14.34
CA LYS A 21 6.02 -7.35 12.98
C LYS A 21 4.88 -7.02 12.01
N LEU A 22 3.78 -7.79 12.06
CA LEU A 22 2.60 -7.53 11.23
C LEU A 22 2.01 -6.15 11.52
N GLN A 23 1.82 -5.82 12.79
CA GLN A 23 1.28 -4.53 13.19
C GLN A 23 2.12 -3.37 12.65
N GLY A 24 3.45 -3.43 12.77
CA GLY A 24 4.33 -2.39 12.23
C GLY A 24 4.24 -2.26 10.71
N VAL A 25 4.07 -3.36 9.96
CA VAL A 25 3.88 -3.32 8.50
C VAL A 25 2.55 -2.67 8.13
N VAL A 26 1.46 -3.01 8.83
CA VAL A 26 0.13 -2.43 8.59
C VAL A 26 0.11 -0.94 8.92
N GLU A 27 0.70 -0.53 10.05
CA GLU A 27 0.81 0.87 10.45
C GLU A 27 1.61 1.69 9.43
N MET A 28 2.75 1.18 8.96
CA MET A 28 3.53 1.84 7.90
C MET A 28 2.76 1.93 6.58
N ALA A 29 2.06 0.87 6.16
CA ALA A 29 1.26 0.90 4.94
C ALA A 29 0.13 1.95 5.01
N GLY A 30 -0.54 2.05 6.16
CA GLY A 30 -1.55 3.07 6.42
C GLY A 30 -0.99 4.49 6.36
N ALA A 31 0.15 4.74 7.03
CA ALA A 31 0.80 6.04 7.04
C ALA A 31 1.27 6.48 5.64
N VAL A 32 1.98 5.59 4.92
CA VAL A 32 2.46 5.87 3.56
C VAL A 32 1.29 6.10 2.60
N ALA A 33 0.23 5.30 2.67
CA ALA A 33 -0.94 5.50 1.82
C ALA A 33 -1.64 6.84 2.12
N HIS A 34 -1.72 7.25 3.38
CA HIS A 34 -2.26 8.56 3.76
C HIS A 34 -1.42 9.72 3.20
N GLU A 35 -0.11 9.63 3.32
CA GLU A 35 0.81 10.65 2.79
C GLU A 35 0.78 10.74 1.26
N ILE A 36 0.61 9.62 0.54
CA ILE A 36 0.46 9.60 -0.92
C ILE A 36 -0.89 10.17 -1.35
N ASN A 37 -1.96 9.87 -0.62
CA ASN A 37 -3.31 10.30 -0.99
C ASN A 37 -3.44 11.83 -1.02
N SER A 38 -2.75 12.55 -0.12
CA SER A 38 -2.83 14.03 -0.06
C SER A 38 -2.43 14.73 -1.37
N PRO A 39 -1.19 14.56 -1.89
CA PRO A 39 -0.80 15.15 -3.17
C PRO A 39 -1.56 14.52 -4.35
N LEU A 40 -1.94 13.24 -4.26
CA LEU A 40 -2.73 12.57 -5.29
C LEU A 40 -4.10 13.21 -5.48
N PHE A 41 -4.80 13.53 -4.39
CA PHE A 41 -6.10 14.21 -4.44
C PHE A 41 -5.98 15.61 -5.03
N ALA A 42 -4.92 16.36 -4.66
CA ALA A 42 -4.65 17.67 -5.24
C ALA A 42 -4.42 17.56 -6.76
N ALA A 43 -3.55 16.64 -7.20
CA ALA A 43 -3.27 16.42 -8.61
C ALA A 43 -4.51 15.98 -9.40
N LEU A 44 -5.32 15.09 -8.83
CA LEU A 44 -6.56 14.61 -9.44
C LEU A 44 -7.57 15.74 -9.60
N GLY A 45 -7.80 16.54 -8.55
CA GLY A 45 -8.70 17.69 -8.61
C GLY A 45 -8.23 18.72 -9.65
N THR A 46 -6.94 19.06 -9.66
CA THR A 46 -6.37 19.97 -10.67
C THR A 46 -6.56 19.43 -12.09
N ALA A 47 -6.27 18.14 -12.32
CA ALA A 47 -6.43 17.53 -13.64
C ALA A 47 -7.88 17.51 -14.11
N GLN A 48 -8.84 17.25 -13.20
CA GLN A 48 -10.27 17.26 -13.53
C GLN A 48 -10.78 18.66 -13.89
N LEU A 49 -10.36 19.69 -13.15
CA LEU A 49 -10.73 21.08 -13.49
C LEU A 49 -10.17 21.48 -14.87
N LEU A 50 -8.92 21.13 -15.16
CA LEU A 50 -8.34 21.37 -16.48
C LEU A 50 -9.05 20.59 -17.59
N GLU A 51 -9.52 19.37 -17.31
CA GLU A 51 -10.27 18.54 -18.26
C GLU A 51 -11.62 19.18 -18.62
N GLU A 52 -12.31 19.78 -17.64
CA GLU A 52 -13.57 20.51 -17.83
C GLU A 52 -13.39 21.77 -18.69
N ASP A 53 -12.26 22.48 -18.53
CA ASP A 53 -11.95 23.72 -19.25
C ASP A 53 -11.25 23.49 -20.62
N ALA A 54 -10.94 22.25 -20.98
CA ALA A 54 -10.17 21.93 -22.19
C ALA A 54 -10.99 22.15 -23.47
N ALA A 55 -10.63 23.18 -24.25
CA ALA A 55 -11.23 23.43 -25.57
C ALA A 55 -10.60 22.59 -26.70
N ASP A 56 -9.35 22.14 -26.51
CA ASP A 56 -8.62 21.32 -27.49
C ASP A 56 -8.83 19.82 -27.22
N ALA A 57 -9.20 19.08 -28.26
CA ALA A 57 -9.54 17.66 -28.15
C ALA A 57 -8.33 16.75 -27.85
N GLU A 58 -7.12 17.14 -28.23
CA GLU A 58 -5.90 16.41 -27.90
C GLU A 58 -5.56 16.62 -26.43
N VAL A 59 -5.60 17.87 -25.96
CA VAL A 59 -5.39 18.21 -24.54
C VAL A 59 -6.41 17.50 -23.65
N ALA A 60 -7.69 17.45 -24.05
CA ALA A 60 -8.72 16.73 -23.31
C ALA A 60 -8.42 15.22 -23.20
N ARG A 61 -7.90 14.59 -24.27
CA ARG A 61 -7.52 13.16 -24.24
C ARG A 61 -6.34 12.88 -23.33
N ASP A 62 -5.35 13.77 -23.32
CA ASP A 62 -4.19 13.66 -22.43
C ASP A 62 -4.59 13.81 -20.96
N LEU A 63 -5.43 14.81 -20.65
CA LEU A 63 -5.99 15.00 -19.31
C LEU A 63 -6.82 13.81 -18.85
N ALA A 64 -7.68 13.26 -19.73
CA ALA A 64 -8.44 12.05 -19.44
C ALA A 64 -7.50 10.87 -19.10
N THR A 65 -6.34 10.78 -19.76
CA THR A 65 -5.32 9.76 -19.49
C THR A 65 -4.67 9.96 -18.12
N ILE A 66 -4.33 11.21 -17.78
CA ILE A 66 -3.79 11.57 -16.46
C ILE A 66 -4.81 11.22 -15.37
N VAL A 67 -6.07 11.65 -15.50
CA VAL A 67 -7.15 11.37 -14.54
C VAL A 67 -7.33 9.86 -14.35
N ARG A 68 -7.32 9.05 -15.42
CA ARG A 68 -7.40 7.59 -15.32
C ARG A 68 -6.23 7.01 -14.52
N ASN A 69 -5.01 7.47 -14.76
CA ASN A 69 -3.82 6.99 -14.04
C ASN A 69 -3.84 7.39 -12.57
N LEU A 70 -4.23 8.63 -12.24
CA LEU A 70 -4.36 9.09 -10.85
C LEU A 70 -5.43 8.28 -10.10
N LYS A 71 -6.55 7.95 -10.76
CA LYS A 71 -7.57 7.03 -10.20
C LYS A 71 -7.01 5.63 -9.96
N ALA A 72 -6.20 5.10 -10.87
CA ALA A 72 -5.54 3.80 -10.67
C ALA A 72 -4.59 3.82 -9.47
N ILE A 73 -3.80 4.89 -9.29
CA ILE A 73 -2.94 5.06 -8.11
C ILE A 73 -3.79 5.12 -6.83
N SER A 74 -4.92 5.83 -6.85
CA SER A 74 -5.84 5.90 -5.70
C SER A 74 -6.40 4.53 -5.32
N GLN A 75 -6.66 3.66 -6.30
CA GLN A 75 -7.05 2.28 -6.01
C GLN A 75 -5.91 1.48 -5.37
N LEU A 76 -4.66 1.69 -5.77
CA LEU A 76 -3.49 1.03 -5.18
C LEU A 76 -3.27 1.47 -3.73
N THR A 77 -3.34 2.76 -3.43
CA THR A 77 -3.20 3.27 -2.05
C THR A 77 -4.34 2.77 -1.17
N ARG A 78 -5.56 2.63 -1.72
CA ARG A 78 -6.68 2.03 -1.00
C ARG A 78 -6.42 0.56 -0.64
N LYS A 79 -5.86 -0.23 -1.55
CA LYS A 79 -5.44 -1.61 -1.26
C LYS A 79 -4.41 -1.67 -0.14
N MET A 80 -3.44 -0.75 -0.13
CA MET A 80 -2.45 -0.64 0.96
C MET A 80 -3.11 -0.40 2.32
N THR A 81 -4.12 0.47 2.39
CA THR A 81 -4.85 0.75 3.66
C THR A 81 -5.73 -0.40 4.15
N SER A 82 -6.20 -1.28 3.25
CA SER A 82 -7.04 -2.43 3.61
C SER A 82 -6.24 -3.68 3.97
N MET A 83 -4.91 -3.63 3.91
CA MET A 83 -4.06 -4.76 4.26
C MET A 83 -4.17 -5.11 5.74
N THR A 84 -4.61 -6.33 6.03
CA THR A 84 -4.67 -6.91 7.38
C THR A 84 -3.58 -7.96 7.62
N GLY A 85 -2.86 -8.32 6.56
CA GLY A 85 -1.79 -9.31 6.53
C GLY A 85 -0.72 -8.89 5.51
N PHE A 86 0.44 -9.52 5.55
CA PHE A 86 1.41 -9.40 4.46
C PHE A 86 2.01 -10.77 4.15
N LYS A 87 2.09 -11.09 2.87
CA LYS A 87 2.98 -12.14 2.35
C LYS A 87 4.15 -11.42 1.70
N SER A 88 5.37 -11.93 1.85
CA SER A 88 6.51 -11.37 1.11
C SER A 88 6.86 -12.29 -0.03
N ARG A 89 6.86 -11.75 -1.24
CA ARG A 89 7.31 -12.44 -2.46
C ARG A 89 8.72 -12.03 -2.84
N HIS A 90 9.42 -12.91 -3.54
CA HIS A 90 10.70 -12.58 -4.14
C HIS A 90 10.50 -11.57 -5.27
N TYR A 91 11.38 -10.58 -5.35
CA TYR A 91 11.33 -9.58 -6.40
C TYR A 91 12.53 -9.70 -7.32
N ILE A 92 13.62 -8.96 -7.05
CA ILE A 92 14.84 -8.95 -7.86
C ILE A 92 16.06 -9.01 -6.92
N GLY A 93 17.03 -9.84 -7.27
CA GLY A 93 18.22 -10.09 -6.43
C GLY A 93 17.80 -10.61 -5.06
N ASP A 94 18.40 -10.12 -3.99
CA ASP A 94 18.04 -10.53 -2.63
C ASP A 94 16.83 -9.76 -2.06
N THR A 95 16.15 -8.94 -2.87
CA THR A 95 15.05 -8.09 -2.41
C THR A 95 13.72 -8.85 -2.35
N ARG A 96 13.02 -8.69 -1.23
CA ARG A 96 11.64 -9.18 -1.04
C ARG A 96 10.69 -8.00 -0.90
N ILE A 97 9.53 -8.10 -1.52
CA ILE A 97 8.48 -7.08 -1.43
C ILE A 97 7.22 -7.67 -0.84
N VAL A 98 6.41 -6.81 -0.22
CA VAL A 98 5.06 -7.15 0.21
C VAL A 98 4.22 -7.47 -1.03
N ASP A 99 3.51 -8.58 -0.97
CA ASP A 99 2.52 -8.98 -1.95
C ASP A 99 1.20 -8.22 -1.68
N MET A 100 0.72 -7.52 -2.70
CA MET A 100 -0.50 -6.71 -2.68
C MET A 100 -1.56 -7.26 -3.66
N SER A 101 -1.46 -8.56 -3.98
CA SER A 101 -2.35 -9.23 -4.94
C SER A 101 -3.69 -9.65 -4.34
N ASP A 102 -3.83 -9.64 -3.01
CA ASP A 102 -5.09 -9.89 -2.29
C ASP A 102 -6.04 -8.67 -2.34
#